data_AF-A0A970A3X5-F1
#
_entry.id   AF-A0A970A3X5-F1
#
_cell.length_a   1.000
_cell.length_b   1.000
_cell.length_c   1.000
_cell.angle_alpha   90.00
_cell.angle_beta   90.00
_cell.angle_gamma   90.00
#
_symmetry.space_group_name_H-M   'P 1'
#
loop_
_entity.id
_entity.type
_entity.pdbx_description
1 polymer ?
#
loop_
_entity_poly.entity_id
_entity_poly.type
_entity_poly.pdbx_seq_one_letter_code
_entity_poly.pdbx_strand_id
1 'polypeptide(L)'
;GKRGRVVACLSVADKMAFLKERSEKNGFALEDEGFYVKESNFELLRKSDKQEVRINKVTYEGSLKITDVELFKTMLVTGLGKKKAYGCGMMTVIPMRQ
;
A
#
# COMPACT_ATOMS: atom_id res chain seq x y z
N GLY A 1 -20.87 -10.70 17.18
CA GLY A 1 -20.43 -11.35 15.93
C GLY A 1 -18.94 -11.62 15.99
N LYS A 2 -18.47 -12.79 15.51
CA LYS A 2 -17.04 -13.12 15.44
C LYS A 2 -16.36 -12.23 14.40
N ARG A 3 -15.34 -11.46 14.80
CA ARG A 3 -14.51 -10.67 13.86
C ARG A 3 -13.63 -11.61 13.03
N GLY A 4 -13.50 -11.33 11.73
CA GLY A 4 -12.60 -12.07 10.84
C GLY A 4 -11.13 -11.90 11.21
N ARG A 5 -10.31 -12.91 10.90
CA ARG A 5 -8.84 -12.87 11.09
C ARG A 5 -8.20 -12.09 9.94
N VAL A 6 -7.35 -11.12 10.27
CA VAL A 6 -6.56 -10.41 9.25
C VAL A 6 -5.42 -11.31 8.78
N VAL A 7 -5.37 -11.57 7.47
CA VAL A 7 -4.34 -12.38 6.80
C VAL A 7 -3.58 -11.48 5.82
N ALA A 8 -2.29 -11.75 5.63
CA ALA A 8 -1.46 -11.03 4.67
C ALA A 8 -1.74 -11.50 3.23
N CYS A 9 -1.67 -10.60 2.26
CA CYS A 9 -1.65 -10.96 0.83
C CYS A 9 -0.35 -11.72 0.54
N LEU A 10 -0.46 -12.99 0.15
CA LEU A 10 0.72 -13.85 -0.06
C LEU A 10 1.16 -13.85 -1.52
N SER A 11 0.22 -13.92 -2.46
CA SER A 11 0.53 -13.91 -3.90
C SER A 11 0.81 -12.50 -4.41
N VAL A 12 1.51 -12.40 -5.54
CA VAL A 12 1.70 -11.12 -6.25
C VAL A 12 0.34 -10.57 -6.71
N ALA A 13 -0.54 -11.42 -7.21
CA ALA A 13 -1.89 -11.03 -7.63
C ALA A 13 -2.68 -10.37 -6.50
N ASP A 14 -2.66 -10.94 -5.28
CA ASP A 14 -3.35 -10.35 -4.12
C ASP A 14 -2.76 -8.99 -3.73
N LYS A 15 -1.45 -8.80 -3.92
CA LYS A 15 -0.76 -7.52 -3.63
C LYS A 15 -1.11 -6.47 -4.68
N MET A 16 -1.12 -6.84 -5.95
CA MET A 16 -1.57 -5.96 -7.04
C MET A 16 -3.03 -5.55 -6.83
N ALA A 17 -3.92 -6.50 -6.55
CA ALA A 17 -5.32 -6.25 -6.24
C ALA A 17 -5.48 -5.35 -5.01
N PHE A 18 -4.66 -5.54 -3.96
CA PHE A 18 -4.71 -4.70 -2.76
C PHE A 18 -4.57 -3.22 -3.07
N LEU A 19 -3.60 -2.84 -3.92
CA LEU A 19 -3.41 -1.44 -4.30
C LEU A 19 -4.51 -0.96 -5.25
N LYS A 20 -4.85 -1.77 -6.27
CA LYS A 20 -5.87 -1.44 -7.28
C LYS A 20 -7.25 -1.20 -6.67
N GLU A 21 -7.74 -2.08 -5.79
CA GLU A 21 -9.04 -1.92 -5.12
C GLU A 21 -9.15 -0.66 -4.25
N ARG A 22 -8.01 -0.10 -3.86
CA ARG A 22 -7.94 1.09 -3.00
C ARG A 22 -7.70 2.36 -3.79
N SER A 23 -7.25 2.28 -5.04
CA SER A 23 -6.85 3.47 -5.80
C SER A 23 -8.03 4.43 -5.96
N GLU A 24 -9.15 3.95 -6.49
CA GLU A 24 -10.29 4.82 -6.86
C GLU A 24 -10.85 5.55 -5.64
N LYS A 25 -10.97 4.85 -4.51
CA LYS A 25 -11.44 5.40 -3.23
C LYS A 25 -10.51 6.46 -2.64
N ASN A 26 -9.27 6.54 -3.14
CA ASN A 26 -8.24 7.47 -2.69
C ASN A 26 -7.87 8.49 -3.78
N GLY A 27 -8.71 8.66 -4.81
CA GLY A 27 -8.55 9.73 -5.80
C GLY A 27 -7.50 9.47 -6.88
N PHE A 28 -7.14 8.21 -7.12
CA PHE A 28 -6.29 7.84 -8.26
C PHE A 28 -6.73 6.54 -8.93
N ALA A 29 -6.36 6.35 -10.19
CA ALA A 29 -6.57 5.13 -10.95
C ALA A 29 -5.22 4.50 -11.33
N LEU A 30 -5.23 3.17 -11.41
CA LEU A 30 -4.10 2.37 -11.85
C LEU A 30 -4.51 1.54 -13.05
N GLU A 31 -3.69 1.59 -14.10
CA GLU A 31 -3.78 0.65 -15.22
C GLU A 31 -3.04 -0.63 -14.86
N ASP A 32 -3.50 -1.79 -15.33
CA ASP A 32 -2.94 -3.09 -14.93
C ASP A 32 -1.45 -3.23 -15.27
N GLU A 33 -1.01 -2.63 -16.36
CA GLU A 33 0.38 -2.64 -16.81
C GLU A 33 1.16 -1.40 -16.33
N GLY A 34 0.49 -0.44 -15.68
CA GLY A 34 1.08 0.81 -15.23
C GLY A 34 1.91 0.67 -13.96
N PHE A 35 1.75 -0.40 -13.20
CA PHE A 35 2.47 -0.60 -11.93
C PHE A 35 2.82 -2.06 -11.68
N TYR A 36 3.75 -2.29 -10.76
CA TYR A 36 4.18 -3.64 -10.38
C TYR A 36 4.70 -3.68 -8.94
N VAL A 37 4.80 -4.88 -8.38
CA VAL A 37 5.48 -5.12 -7.10
C VAL A 37 6.99 -5.17 -7.34
N LYS A 38 7.72 -4.18 -6.83
CA LYS A 38 9.18 -4.14 -6.89
C LYS A 38 9.83 -5.03 -5.84
N GLU A 39 9.32 -4.96 -4.61
CA GLU A 39 9.86 -5.71 -3.48
C GLU A 39 8.72 -6.20 -2.59
N SER A 40 8.89 -7.40 -2.03
CA SER A 40 8.02 -7.88 -0.97
C SER A 40 8.78 -8.76 0.00
N ASN A 41 8.74 -8.42 1.27
CA ASN A 41 9.48 -9.08 2.33
C ASN A 41 8.69 -9.11 3.64
N PHE A 42 8.97 -10.12 4.46
CA PHE A 42 8.48 -10.15 5.83
C PHE A 42 9.51 -9.51 6.76
N GLU A 43 9.11 -8.47 7.47
CA GLU A 43 9.88 -7.91 8.56
C GLU A 43 9.38 -8.42 9.90
N LEU A 44 10.32 -8.89 10.72
CA LEU A 44 10.08 -9.27 12.10
C LEU A 44 10.47 -8.10 13.00
N LEU A 45 9.47 -7.46 13.60
CA LEU A 45 9.70 -6.40 14.57
C LEU A 45 9.69 -6.99 15.98
N ARG A 46 10.84 -6.93 16.63
CA ARG A 46 11.02 -7.30 18.02
C ARG A 46 10.93 -6.06 18.90
N LYS A 47 10.06 -6.12 19.90
CA LYS A 47 10.08 -5.20 21.03
C LYS A 47 10.64 -5.97 22.22
N SER A 48 11.53 -5.33 22.98
CA SER A 48 12.35 -5.92 24.05
C SER A 48 11.57 -6.93 24.92
N ASP A 49 10.32 -6.58 25.28
CA ASP A 49 9.50 -7.36 26.21
C ASP A 49 8.09 -7.69 25.67
N LYS A 50 7.85 -7.60 24.35
CA LYS A 50 6.51 -7.84 23.74
C LYS A 50 6.53 -8.83 22.60
N GLN A 51 5.35 -9.39 22.35
CA GLN A 51 5.07 -10.31 21.25
C GLN A 51 5.60 -9.80 19.91
N GLU A 52 6.32 -10.67 19.20
CA GLU A 52 6.90 -10.37 17.89
C GLU A 52 5.80 -9.99 16.90
N VAL A 53 6.02 -8.90 16.15
CA VAL A 53 5.09 -8.46 15.11
C VAL A 53 5.71 -8.75 13.76
N ARG A 54 5.10 -9.69 13.01
CA ARG A 54 5.43 -9.92 11.59
C ARG A 54 4.64 -8.99 10.70
N ILE A 55 5.33 -8.26 9.84
CA ILE A 55 4.73 -7.35 8.86
C ILE A 55 5.17 -7.81 7.47
N ASN A 56 4.20 -8.10 6.59
CA ASN A 56 4.48 -8.28 5.16
C ASN A 56 4.52 -6.89 4.51
N LYS A 57 5.70 -6.42 4.14
CA LYS A 57 5.89 -5.16 3.43
C LYS A 57 5.94 -5.41 1.93
N VAL A 58 5.40 -4.44 1.19
CA VAL A 58 5.36 -4.46 -0.26
C VAL A 58 5.66 -3.06 -0.76
N THR A 59 6.61 -2.96 -1.68
CA THR A 59 6.97 -1.74 -2.39
C THR A 59 6.43 -1.83 -3.81
N TYR A 60 5.68 -0.83 -4.22
CA TYR A 60 5.12 -0.71 -5.57
C TYR A 60 5.84 0.39 -6.32
N GLU A 61 6.06 0.20 -7.62
CA GLU A 61 6.52 1.24 -8.54
C GLU A 61 5.65 1.24 -9.79
N GLY A 62 5.51 2.42 -10.42
CA GLY A 62 4.67 2.57 -11.60
C GLY A 62 4.17 3.99 -11.82
N SER A 63 3.21 4.09 -12.73
CA SER A 63 2.42 5.27 -13.03
C SER A 63 1.02 5.17 -12.39
N LEU A 64 0.44 6.33 -12.13
CA LEU A 64 -0.94 6.46 -11.70
C LEU A 64 -1.56 7.69 -12.35
N LYS A 65 -2.89 7.68 -12.46
CA LYS A 65 -3.65 8.84 -12.94
C LYS A 65 -4.47 9.40 -11.79
N ILE A 66 -4.29 10.68 -11.46
CA ILE A 66 -5.11 11.34 -10.44
C ILE A 66 -6.53 11.52 -10.99
N THR A 67 -7.53 11.06 -10.24
CA THR A 67 -8.95 11.17 -10.59
C THR A 67 -9.68 12.17 -9.70
N ASP A 68 -9.24 12.34 -8.45
CA ASP A 68 -9.73 13.37 -7.52
C ASP A 68 -8.55 13.92 -6.72
N VAL A 69 -8.25 15.21 -6.93
CA VAL A 69 -7.08 15.87 -6.36
C VAL A 69 -7.16 15.99 -4.84
N GLU A 70 -8.33 16.24 -4.27
CA GLU A 70 -8.47 16.49 -2.82
C GLU A 70 -8.43 15.18 -2.03
N LEU A 71 -9.05 14.12 -2.56
CA LEU A 71 -8.89 12.77 -2.01
C LEU A 71 -7.44 12.30 -2.10
N PHE A 72 -6.79 12.55 -3.25
CA PHE A 72 -5.40 12.13 -3.45
C PHE A 72 -4.44 12.85 -2.50
N LYS A 73 -4.56 14.17 -2.34
CA LYS A 73 -3.77 14.94 -1.34
C LYS A 73 -3.97 14.39 0.07
N THR A 74 -5.22 14.10 0.45
CA THR A 74 -5.53 13.53 1.76
C THR A 74 -4.87 12.17 1.95
N MET A 75 -4.87 11.32 0.93
CA MET A 75 -4.18 10.02 0.97
C MET A 75 -2.67 10.20 1.09
N LEU A 76 -2.05 11.14 0.35
CA LEU A 76 -0.61 11.40 0.46
C LEU A 76 -0.18 11.81 1.87
N VAL A 77 -0.98 12.65 2.54
CA VAL A 77 -0.69 13.12 3.91
C VAL A 77 -0.96 12.04 4.95
N THR A 78 -2.09 11.34 4.84
CA THR A 78 -2.49 10.35 5.86
C THR A 78 -1.80 9.01 5.65
N GLY A 79 -1.32 8.71 4.44
CA GLY A 79 -0.77 7.45 3.99
C GLY A 79 -1.81 6.40 3.62
N LEU A 80 -1.41 5.39 2.85
CA LEU A 80 -2.27 4.30 2.38
C LEU A 80 -2.08 3.01 3.20
N GLY A 81 -3.17 2.32 3.51
CA GLY A 81 -3.11 0.98 4.12
C GLY A 81 -2.82 0.96 5.62
N LYS A 82 -2.27 -0.15 6.11
CA LYS A 82 -2.07 -0.44 7.54
C LYS A 82 -0.61 -0.30 7.94
N LYS A 83 -0.33 -0.36 9.25
CA LYS A 83 1.03 -0.42 9.82
C LYS A 83 1.89 0.81 9.47
N LYS A 84 1.26 1.99 9.36
CA LYS A 84 1.92 3.26 8.98
C LYS A 84 3.08 3.65 9.88
N ALA A 85 2.94 3.39 11.18
CA ALA A 85 4.01 3.60 12.17
C ALA A 85 5.27 2.71 11.97
N TYR A 86 5.24 1.77 11.03
CA TYR A 86 6.32 0.82 10.75
C TYR A 86 6.91 1.00 9.34
N GLY A 87 6.82 2.21 8.78
CA GLY A 87 7.37 2.53 7.46
C GLY A 87 6.51 2.06 6.28
N CYS A 88 5.21 1.90 6.47
CA CYS A 88 4.27 1.56 5.39
C CYS A 88 3.35 2.74 5.05
N GLY A 89 2.85 2.77 3.82
CA GLY A 89 1.79 3.69 3.42
C GLY A 89 2.23 5.08 2.98
N MET A 90 3.52 5.39 3.02
CA MET A 90 4.05 6.56 2.32
C MET A 90 4.01 6.30 0.81
N MET A 91 3.55 7.30 0.05
CA MET A 91 3.59 7.29 -1.40
C MET A 91 4.35 8.52 -1.87
N THR A 92 5.25 8.32 -2.84
CA THR A 92 6.01 9.39 -3.48
C THR A 92 5.60 9.45 -4.94
N VAL A 93 5.28 10.65 -5.42
CA VAL A 93 4.89 10.88 -6.81
C VAL A 93 5.76 11.95 -7.44
N ILE A 94 6.04 11.77 -8.72
CA ILE A 94 6.80 12.71 -9.55
C ILE A 94 5.96 12.94 -10.81
N PRO A 95 5.77 14.20 -11.25
CA PRO A 95 5.09 14.47 -12.51
C PRO A 95 5.80 13.78 -13.67
N MET A 96 5.06 13.04 -14.50
CA MET A 96 5.59 12.53 -15.75
C MET A 96 5.73 13.69 -16.73
N ARG A 97 6.91 13.86 -17.32
CA ARG A 97 7.08 14.80 -18.44
C ARG A 97 6.34 14.21 -19.64
N GLN A 98 5.41 14.98 -20.20
CA GLN A 98 4.88 14.75 -21.53
C GLN A 98 5.85 15.29 -22.57
#